data_AF-A0A1M7UFJ1-F1
#
_entry.id   AF-A0A1M7UFJ1-F1
#
_cell.length_a   1.000
_cell.length_b   1.000
_cell.length_c   1.000
_cell.angle_alpha   90.00
_cell.angle_beta   90.00
_cell.angle_gamma   90.00
#
_symmetry.space_group_name_H-M   'P 1'
#
loop_
_entity.id
_entity.type
_entity.pdbx_description
1 polymer ?
#
loop_
_entity_poly.entity_id
_entity_poly.type
_entity_poly.pdbx_seq_one_letter_code
_entity_poly.pdbx_strand_id
1 'polypeptide(L)'
;MPRRMWILLLGAGLLSPIARAEESRVTVELNGIGAMTCAHWRSTATTRGEGIVWIFGFWSGLNYVAAASEQDHPNLNDKQVIAEVARICATDPSQILASAAWSAYVNSNALKK
;
A
#
# COMPACT_ATOMS: atom_id res chain seq x y z
N MET A 1 1.28 54.35 -44.08
CA MET A 1 -0.12 54.76 -43.81
C MET A 1 -1.05 53.73 -44.43
N PRO A 2 -2.19 53.39 -43.82
CA PRO A 2 -2.51 53.47 -42.38
C PRO A 2 -1.70 52.35 -41.67
N ARG A 3 -2.13 51.49 -40.72
CA ARG A 3 -3.20 51.51 -39.68
C ARG A 3 -2.61 50.87 -38.41
N ARG A 4 -2.99 51.33 -37.21
CA ARG A 4 -2.74 50.63 -35.93
C ARG A 4 -3.87 49.63 -35.64
N MET A 5 -3.55 48.47 -35.07
CA MET A 5 -4.53 47.68 -34.31
C MET A 5 -3.84 47.13 -33.05
N TRP A 6 -4.15 47.71 -31.89
CA TRP A 6 -3.83 47.11 -30.61
C TRP A 6 -4.89 46.05 -30.31
N ILE A 7 -4.46 44.83 -29.99
CA ILE A 7 -5.35 43.82 -29.39
C ILE A 7 -4.76 43.47 -28.03
N LEU A 8 -5.30 44.14 -27.01
CA LEU A 8 -5.16 43.74 -25.62
C LEU A 8 -6.05 42.50 -25.42
N LEU A 9 -5.45 41.31 -25.37
CA LEU A 9 -6.17 40.13 -24.90
C LEU A 9 -6.19 40.15 -23.37
N LEU A 10 -7.36 40.49 -22.82
CA LEU A 10 -7.64 40.42 -21.39
C LEU A 10 -7.44 38.99 -20.87
N GLY A 11 -7.00 38.89 -19.62
CA GLY A 11 -6.83 37.59 -18.96
C GLY A 11 -8.16 36.88 -18.76
N ALA A 12 -8.24 35.63 -19.26
CA ALA A 12 -9.18 34.64 -18.76
C ALA A 12 -8.46 33.80 -17.71
N GLY A 13 -8.63 34.16 -16.43
CA GLY A 13 -8.13 33.33 -15.34
C GLY A 13 -8.84 31.98 -15.36
N LEU A 14 -8.10 30.91 -15.63
CA LEU A 14 -8.61 29.53 -15.58
C LEU A 14 -8.90 29.13 -14.13
N LEU A 15 -10.07 29.53 -13.63
CA LEU A 15 -10.66 28.99 -12.40
C LEU A 15 -11.17 27.56 -12.67
N SER A 16 -10.25 26.63 -12.90
CA SER A 16 -10.54 25.21 -12.85
C SER A 16 -11.01 24.87 -11.43
N PRO A 17 -12.22 24.29 -11.25
CA PRO A 17 -12.61 23.80 -9.94
C PRO A 17 -11.63 22.71 -9.52
N ILE A 18 -11.02 22.88 -8.34
CA ILE A 18 -10.18 21.83 -7.74
C ILE A 18 -11.11 20.70 -7.32
N ALA A 19 -11.32 19.74 -8.21
CA ALA A 19 -12.00 18.50 -7.89
C ALA A 19 -11.14 17.73 -6.89
N ARG A 20 -11.39 17.95 -5.59
CA ARG A 20 -10.93 17.05 -4.55
C ARG A 20 -11.67 15.73 -4.74
N ALA A 21 -10.97 14.75 -5.31
CA ALA A 21 -11.38 13.37 -5.14
C ALA A 21 -11.38 13.07 -3.64
N GLU A 22 -12.56 12.80 -3.07
CA GLU A 22 -12.60 12.16 -1.76
C GLU A 22 -12.08 10.74 -1.94
N GLU A 23 -10.86 10.51 -1.45
CA GLU A 23 -10.29 9.18 -1.36
C GLU A 23 -11.12 8.39 -0.34
N SER A 24 -12.03 7.56 -0.86
CA SER A 24 -12.87 6.66 -0.07
C SER A 24 -11.97 5.76 0.78
N ARG A 25 -11.89 6.07 2.08
CA ARG A 25 -11.06 5.34 3.04
C ARG A 25 -11.68 3.97 3.29
N VAL A 26 -11.22 2.97 2.53
CA VAL A 26 -11.52 1.57 2.78
C VAL A 26 -11.06 1.23 4.20
N THR A 27 -12.02 1.07 5.10
CA THR A 27 -11.78 0.65 6.47
C THR A 27 -11.78 -0.88 6.50
N VAL A 28 -10.73 -1.47 7.08
CA VAL A 28 -10.54 -2.92 7.14
C VAL A 28 -10.53 -3.34 8.61
N GLU A 29 -11.43 -4.23 8.99
CA GLU A 29 -11.49 -4.81 10.33
C GLU A 29 -10.36 -5.82 10.51
N LEU A 30 -9.34 -5.45 11.28
CA LEU A 30 -8.16 -6.29 11.54
C LEU A 30 -8.33 -7.11 12.81
N ASN A 31 -8.05 -8.41 12.72
CA ASN A 31 -8.17 -9.35 13.83
C ASN A 31 -6.85 -10.08 14.10
N GLY A 32 -6.61 -10.41 15.37
CA GLY A 32 -5.37 -11.04 15.84
C GLY A 32 -4.14 -10.14 15.73
N ILE A 33 -2.95 -10.73 15.72
CA ILE A 33 -1.67 -10.01 15.67
C ILE A 33 -1.48 -9.08 14.46
N GLY A 34 -2.24 -9.26 13.38
CA GLY A 34 -2.26 -8.32 12.24
C GLY A 34 -2.67 -6.89 12.61
N ALA A 35 -3.47 -6.72 13.67
CA ALA A 35 -3.87 -5.43 14.22
C ALA A 35 -2.82 -4.81 15.16
N MET A 36 -1.75 -5.55 15.51
CA MET A 36 -0.68 -5.08 16.38
C MET A 36 0.44 -4.40 15.57
N THR A 37 1.33 -3.68 16.25
CA THR A 37 2.47 -3.02 15.59
C THR A 37 3.57 -3.99 15.19
N CYS A 38 4.38 -3.59 14.21
CA CYS A 38 5.63 -4.24 13.82
C CYS A 38 6.59 -4.45 15.02
N ALA A 39 6.65 -3.51 15.96
CA ALA A 39 7.40 -3.64 17.20
C ALA A 39 6.85 -4.76 18.10
N HIS A 40 5.53 -4.86 18.26
CA HIS A 40 4.90 -5.94 19.02
C HIS A 40 5.19 -7.31 18.38
N TRP A 41 4.98 -7.46 17.06
CA TRP A 41 5.31 -8.69 16.34
C TRP A 41 6.75 -9.15 16.62
N ARG A 42 7.71 -8.23 16.52
CA ARG A 42 9.14 -8.50 16.69
C ARG A 42 9.60 -8.63 18.15
N SER A 43 8.74 -8.41 19.14
CA SER A 43 9.12 -8.31 20.56
C SER A 43 9.58 -9.61 21.21
N THR A 44 8.98 -10.76 20.84
CA THR A 44 9.28 -12.07 21.42
C THR A 44 9.30 -13.16 20.35
N ALA A 45 9.85 -14.35 20.68
CA ALA A 45 9.76 -15.52 19.80
C ALA A 45 8.30 -15.95 19.56
N THR A 46 7.45 -15.87 20.58
CA THR A 46 6.02 -16.25 20.51
C THR A 46 5.24 -15.32 19.59
N THR A 47 5.30 -14.00 19.82
CA THR A 47 4.65 -13.00 18.95
C THR A 47 5.19 -13.09 17.53
N ARG A 48 6.50 -13.36 17.35
CA ARG A 48 7.09 -13.52 16.03
C ARG A 48 6.52 -14.73 15.30
N GLY A 49 6.36 -15.87 15.98
CA GLY A 49 5.76 -17.09 15.45
C GLY A 49 4.29 -16.90 15.06
N GLU A 50 3.48 -16.30 15.94
CA GLU A 50 2.07 -15.98 15.66
C GLU A 50 1.96 -15.08 14.42
N GLY A 51 2.77 -14.03 14.33
CA GLY A 51 2.77 -13.12 13.19
C GLY A 51 3.23 -13.77 11.89
N ILE A 52 4.14 -14.74 11.92
CA ILE A 52 4.52 -15.52 10.72
C ILE A 52 3.31 -16.29 10.17
N VAL A 53 2.57 -16.98 11.04
CA VAL A 53 1.35 -17.71 10.64
C VAL A 53 0.29 -16.76 10.10
N TRP A 54 0.08 -15.61 10.77
CA TRP A 54 -0.86 -14.59 10.32
C TRP A 54 -0.48 -14.00 8.96
N ILE A 55 0.81 -13.67 8.74
CA ILE A 55 1.32 -13.14 7.47
C ILE A 55 1.07 -14.12 6.32
N PHE A 56 1.31 -15.42 6.51
CA PHE A 56 1.05 -16.41 5.45
C PHE A 56 -0.44 -16.53 5.10
N GLY A 57 -1.33 -16.51 6.11
CA GLY A 57 -2.77 -16.49 5.88
C GLY A 57 -3.22 -15.24 5.12
N PHE A 58 -2.74 -14.07 5.54
CA PHE A 58 -3.03 -12.79 4.89
C PHE A 58 -2.52 -12.76 3.43
N TRP A 59 -1.25 -13.16 3.20
CA TRP A 59 -0.65 -13.20 1.87
C TRP A 59 -1.36 -14.19 0.93
N SER A 60 -1.77 -15.35 1.43
CA SER A 60 -2.57 -16.32 0.65
C SER A 60 -3.93 -15.73 0.27
N GLY A 61 -4.58 -15.00 1.19
CA GLY A 61 -5.82 -14.27 0.90
C GLY A 61 -5.63 -13.19 -0.18
N LEU A 62 -4.55 -12.42 -0.12
CA LEU A 62 -4.22 -11.42 -1.14
C LEU A 62 -3.96 -12.06 -2.52
N ASN A 63 -3.19 -13.15 -2.57
CA ASN A 63 -2.99 -13.93 -3.80
C ASN A 63 -4.32 -14.44 -4.38
N TYR A 64 -5.22 -14.95 -3.53
CA TYR A 64 -6.53 -15.44 -3.95
C TYR A 64 -7.40 -14.32 -4.53
N VAL A 65 -7.48 -13.17 -3.84
CA VAL A 65 -8.24 -12.00 -4.31
C VAL A 65 -7.67 -11.45 -5.61
N ALA A 66 -6.34 -11.37 -5.75
CA ALA A 66 -5.69 -10.94 -6.98
C ALA A 66 -6.01 -11.88 -8.15
N ALA A 67 -5.85 -13.19 -7.97
CA ALA A 67 -6.18 -14.20 -8.99
C ALA A 67 -7.67 -14.18 -9.37
N ALA A 68 -8.57 -14.07 -8.39
CA ALA A 68 -10.02 -13.94 -8.63
C ALA A 68 -10.42 -12.62 -9.29
N SER A 69 -9.53 -11.62 -9.29
CA SER A 69 -9.71 -10.31 -9.95
C SER A 69 -8.91 -10.20 -11.26
N GLU A 70 -8.38 -11.30 -11.78
CA GLU A 70 -7.52 -11.34 -12.98
C GLU A 70 -6.27 -10.44 -12.90
N GLN A 71 -5.76 -10.21 -11.68
CA GLN A 71 -4.54 -9.42 -11.42
C GLN A 71 -3.33 -10.33 -11.20
N ASP A 72 -2.17 -9.88 -11.68
CA ASP A 72 -0.89 -10.46 -11.31
C ASP A 72 -0.72 -10.47 -9.79
N HIS A 73 -0.10 -11.53 -9.27
CA HIS A 73 0.23 -11.66 -7.86
C HIS A 73 1.72 -12.02 -7.66
N PRO A 74 2.34 -11.66 -6.52
CA PRO A 74 3.68 -12.11 -6.17
C PRO A 74 3.77 -13.65 -6.16
N ASN A 75 4.86 -14.17 -6.69
CA ASN A 75 5.23 -15.59 -6.56
C ASN A 75 6.52 -15.65 -5.73
N LEU A 76 6.34 -15.53 -4.42
CA LEU A 76 7.41 -15.56 -3.42
C LEU A 76 7.24 -16.82 -2.56
N ASN A 77 8.34 -17.45 -2.18
CA ASN A 77 8.31 -18.50 -1.17
C ASN A 77 8.21 -17.90 0.25
N ASP A 78 7.83 -18.73 1.22
CA ASP A 78 7.64 -18.40 2.63
C ASP A 78 8.77 -17.55 3.24
N LYS A 79 10.04 -17.86 2.92
CA LYS A 79 11.19 -17.12 3.44
C LYS A 79 11.27 -15.72 2.85
N GLN A 80 10.98 -15.56 1.56
CA GLN A 80 10.94 -14.26 0.88
C GLN A 80 9.79 -13.39 1.39
N VAL A 81 8.60 -13.98 1.59
CA VAL A 81 7.44 -13.30 2.18
C VAL A 81 7.78 -12.71 3.56
N ILE A 82 8.31 -13.54 4.48
CA ILE A 82 8.67 -13.06 5.82
C ILE A 82 9.83 -12.06 5.78
N ALA A 83 10.78 -12.20 4.86
CA ALA A 83 11.90 -11.26 4.71
C ALA A 83 11.42 -9.85 4.32
N GLU A 84 10.51 -9.72 3.36
CA GLU A 84 9.99 -8.41 2.94
C GLU A 84 9.15 -7.73 4.02
N VAL A 85 8.26 -8.47 4.71
CA VAL A 85 7.49 -7.89 5.84
C VAL A 85 8.44 -7.50 6.99
N ALA A 86 9.43 -8.33 7.31
CA ALA A 86 10.43 -8.03 8.33
C ALA A 86 11.29 -6.81 7.99
N ARG A 87 11.62 -6.60 6.70
CA ARG A 87 12.35 -5.43 6.21
C ARG A 87 11.54 -4.15 6.41
N ILE A 88 10.26 -4.13 6.02
CA ILE A 88 9.39 -2.96 6.21
C ILE A 88 9.17 -2.67 7.71
N CYS A 89 8.87 -3.70 8.51
CA CYS A 89 8.78 -3.61 9.97
C CYS A 89 10.10 -3.28 10.69
N ALA A 90 11.23 -3.25 9.98
CA ALA A 90 12.50 -2.75 10.49
C ALA A 90 12.71 -1.25 10.21
N THR A 91 12.13 -0.75 9.12
CA THR A 91 12.12 0.69 8.78
C THR A 91 11.12 1.47 9.63
N ASP A 92 9.91 0.94 9.85
CA ASP A 92 8.92 1.53 10.75
C ASP A 92 8.37 0.49 11.76
N PRO A 93 8.90 0.47 12.99
CA PRO A 93 8.39 -0.39 14.06
C PRO A 93 6.99 0.02 14.58
N SER A 94 6.54 1.25 14.31
CA SER A 94 5.23 1.76 14.78
C SER A 94 4.08 1.35 13.86
N GLN A 95 4.37 1.04 12.59
CA GLN A 95 3.39 0.60 11.60
C GLN A 95 2.63 -0.66 12.07
N ILE A 96 1.34 -0.73 11.74
CA ILE A 96 0.49 -1.92 11.96
C ILE A 96 0.95 -3.06 11.03
N LEU A 97 1.03 -4.29 11.55
CA LEU A 97 1.58 -5.44 10.85
C LEU A 97 0.84 -5.74 9.53
N ALA A 98 -0.48 -5.63 9.51
CA ALA A 98 -1.27 -5.79 8.28
C ALA A 98 -0.90 -4.75 7.21
N SER A 99 -0.65 -3.49 7.60
CA SER A 99 -0.22 -2.43 6.67
C SER A 99 1.18 -2.70 6.13
N ALA A 100 2.11 -3.15 6.99
CA ALA A 100 3.45 -3.54 6.55
C ALA A 100 3.41 -4.75 5.59
N ALA A 101 2.55 -5.73 5.86
CA ALA A 101 2.35 -6.90 4.99
C ALA A 101 1.72 -6.51 3.65
N TRP A 102 0.74 -5.61 3.64
CA TRP A 102 0.18 -5.05 2.41
C TRP A 102 1.22 -4.28 1.59
N SER A 103 2.03 -3.42 2.22
CA SER A 103 3.12 -2.73 1.54
C SER A 103 4.16 -3.69 0.96
N ALA A 104 4.51 -4.77 1.69
CA ALA A 104 5.40 -5.80 1.19
C ALA A 104 4.81 -6.50 -0.05
N TYR A 105 3.52 -6.84 -0.02
CA TYR A 105 2.81 -7.48 -1.12
C TYR A 105 2.79 -6.61 -2.39
N VAL A 106 2.34 -5.36 -2.27
CA VAL A 106 2.25 -4.41 -3.40
C VAL A 106 3.62 -4.13 -3.99
N ASN A 107 4.65 -3.90 -3.16
CA ASN A 107 6.02 -3.69 -3.62
C ASN A 107 6.57 -4.94 -4.36
N SER A 108 6.29 -6.14 -3.85
CA SER A 108 6.70 -7.40 -4.47
C SER A 108 6.00 -7.67 -5.80
N ASN A 109 4.85 -7.04 -6.05
CA ASN A 109 4.15 -7.11 -7.34
C ASN A 109 4.64 -6.02 -8.31
N ALA A 110 4.92 -4.81 -7.80
CA ALA A 110 5.46 -3.71 -8.60
C ALA A 110 6.84 -4.03 -9.21
N LEU A 111 7.66 -4.82 -8.51
CA LEU A 111 8.97 -5.30 -9.00
C LEU A 111 8.90 -6.34 -10.14
N LYS A 112 7.70 -6.71 -10.60
CA LYS A 112 7.48 -7.59 -11.77
C LYS A 112 7.16 -6.86 -13.07
N LYS A 113 6.97 -5.53 -13.03
CA LYS A 113 6.73 -4.68 -14.22
C LYS A 113 8.02 -4.01 -14.68
#